data_AF-A0A0T5ZPM3-F1
#
_entry.id   AF-A0A0T5ZPM3-F1
#
_cell.length_a   1.000
_cell.length_b   1.000
_cell.length_c   1.000
_cell.angle_alpha   90.00
_cell.angle_beta   90.00
_cell.angle_gamma   90.00
#
_symmetry.space_group_name_H-M   'P 1'
#
loop_
_entity.id
_entity.type
_entity.pdbx_description
1 polymer ?
#
loop_
_entity_poly.entity_id
_entity_poly.type
_entity_poly.pdbx_seq_one_letter_code
_entity_poly.pdbx_strand_id
1 'polypeptide(L)'
;MPRFAYGGQALMEGVLMRGRDAIAVAIRHPDGGIVTATEPLDSVLHRSRFARAPFFRGVVLLYETLVIGTRWLMRSGSVAASAEGVELGRGAIAGTLVLTFGFAIGLFVLLPLFLAQAATPAIGQAEAFVEHLVEGLIRVAIFVAYLLLVSQAGDIKRVFRYHGAEHMTIHALEHDQALTIDNIRRHPTAHPRCGTEFLVVFVIVSILVFSLLAGQNLLVSVVGRILLIPVIAALSYELLRFGARHRDSALVRAIFQPGIWLQLITTKQPDDDMIEVAVASMREALAISGDEAPEGSLDPERRPLTASTAAAEPGPEREPAAGLEP
;
A
#
# COMPACT_ATOMS: atom_id res chain seq x y z
N MET A 1 11.48 -21.26 11.64
CA MET A 1 11.17 -20.75 10.28
C MET A 1 9.68 -20.66 10.06
N PRO A 2 9.09 -19.47 10.02
CA PRO A 2 7.72 -19.30 9.53
C PRO A 2 7.65 -19.86 8.10
N ARG A 3 6.71 -20.79 7.86
CA ARG A 3 6.53 -21.42 6.53
C ARG A 3 5.97 -20.44 5.48
N PHE A 4 5.66 -19.22 5.89
CA PHE A 4 4.95 -18.21 5.12
C PHE A 4 5.67 -16.86 5.18
N ALA A 5 5.67 -16.15 4.05
CA ALA A 5 6.22 -14.81 3.96
C ALA A 5 5.17 -13.80 4.44
N TYR A 6 5.38 -13.24 5.64
CA TYR A 6 4.59 -12.12 6.13
C TYR A 6 4.88 -10.84 5.35
N GLY A 7 3.87 -10.01 5.19
CA GLY A 7 3.98 -8.66 4.69
C GLY A 7 3.01 -7.75 5.43
N GLY A 8 3.14 -6.45 5.31
CA GLY A 8 2.26 -5.53 6.01
C GLY A 8 1.92 -4.27 5.24
N GLN A 9 1.23 -3.39 5.96
CA GLN A 9 0.92 -2.03 5.55
C GLN A 9 0.96 -1.12 6.77
N ALA A 10 1.63 0.02 6.65
CA ALA A 10 1.56 1.06 7.68
C ALA A 10 0.17 1.73 7.69
N LEU A 11 -0.33 2.00 8.89
CA LEU A 11 -1.59 2.70 9.14
C LEU A 11 -1.31 4.02 9.88
N MET A 12 -2.35 4.81 10.12
CA MET A 12 -2.24 5.94 11.05
C MET A 12 -2.13 5.38 12.47
N GLU A 13 -1.03 5.68 13.15
CA GLU A 13 -0.74 5.14 14.48
C GLU A 13 -0.70 3.61 14.57
N GLY A 14 -0.44 2.89 13.48
CA GLY A 14 -0.60 1.44 13.49
C GLY A 14 0.12 0.68 12.40
N VAL A 15 0.08 -0.64 12.54
CA VAL A 15 0.59 -1.61 11.57
C VAL A 15 -0.47 -2.66 11.31
N LEU A 16 -0.68 -2.95 10.03
CA LEU A 16 -1.42 -4.11 9.55
C LEU A 16 -0.40 -5.15 9.10
N MET A 17 -0.54 -6.38 9.58
CA MET A 17 0.24 -7.54 9.17
C MET A 17 -0.67 -8.54 8.47
N ARG A 18 -0.25 -8.99 7.29
CA ARG A 18 -0.92 -10.00 6.49
C ARG A 18 -0.20 -11.33 6.68
N GLY A 19 -0.87 -12.25 7.36
CA GLY A 19 -0.49 -13.66 7.46
C GLY A 19 -1.03 -14.49 6.30
N ARG A 20 -1.00 -15.82 6.47
CA ARG A 20 -1.45 -16.77 5.45
C ARG A 20 -2.97 -16.68 5.22
N ASP A 21 -3.71 -16.78 6.31
CA ASP A 21 -5.17 -16.94 6.30
C ASP A 21 -5.88 -15.83 7.09
N ALA A 22 -5.14 -14.86 7.63
CA ALA A 22 -5.69 -13.76 8.40
C ALA A 22 -4.86 -12.47 8.29
N ILE A 23 -5.54 -11.38 8.60
CA ILE A 23 -4.94 -10.07 8.81
C ILE A 23 -4.99 -9.78 10.30
N ALA A 24 -3.90 -9.26 10.83
CA ALA A 24 -3.80 -8.75 12.17
C ALA A 24 -3.43 -7.27 12.14
N VAL A 25 -4.07 -6.48 12.99
CA VAL A 25 -3.87 -5.04 13.06
C VAL A 25 -3.58 -4.66 14.49
N ALA A 26 -2.58 -3.80 14.69
CA ALA A 26 -2.34 -3.13 15.96
C ALA A 26 -2.28 -1.62 15.73
N ILE A 27 -2.97 -0.86 16.59
CA ILE A 27 -3.02 0.59 16.55
C ILE A 27 -2.72 1.11 17.96
N ARG A 28 -1.89 2.16 18.05
CA ARG A 28 -1.67 2.93 19.26
C ARG A 28 -2.90 3.80 19.51
N HIS A 29 -3.60 3.54 20.60
CA HIS A 29 -4.76 4.31 21.02
C HIS A 29 -4.30 5.61 21.72
N PRO A 30 -5.07 6.72 21.66
CA PRO A 30 -4.69 7.98 22.29
C PRO A 30 -4.45 7.94 23.81
N ASP A 31 -4.93 6.90 24.51
CA ASP A 31 -4.65 6.64 25.94
C ASP A 31 -3.26 6.04 26.19
N GLY A 32 -2.48 5.79 25.13
CA GLY A 32 -1.17 5.16 25.17
C GLY A 32 -1.19 3.64 25.03
N GLY A 33 -2.34 2.98 25.14
CA GLY A 33 -2.47 1.53 25.00
C GLY A 33 -2.43 1.04 23.55
N ILE A 34 -2.23 -0.26 23.35
CA ILE A 34 -2.31 -0.90 22.03
C ILE A 34 -3.67 -1.57 21.90
N VAL A 35 -4.39 -1.26 20.82
CA VAL A 35 -5.64 -1.95 20.44
C VAL A 35 -5.39 -2.84 19.24
N THR A 36 -5.90 -4.07 19.28
CA THR A 36 -5.73 -5.04 18.19
C THR A 36 -7.05 -5.53 17.61
N ALA A 37 -7.00 -5.87 16.34
CA ALA A 37 -8.11 -6.48 15.64
C ALA A 37 -7.60 -7.49 14.62
N THR A 38 -8.42 -8.50 14.35
CA THR A 38 -8.06 -9.60 13.47
C THR A 38 -9.22 -9.89 12.55
N GLU A 39 -8.95 -10.12 11.27
CA GLU A 39 -9.97 -10.54 10.30
C GLU A 39 -9.48 -11.73 9.47
N PRO A 40 -10.34 -12.73 9.20
CA PRO A 40 -9.97 -13.82 8.32
C PRO A 40 -9.79 -13.31 6.89
N LEU A 41 -8.79 -13.83 6.21
CA LEU A 41 -8.48 -13.53 4.82
C LEU A 41 -9.27 -14.47 3.90
N ASP A 42 -10.59 -14.44 4.03
CA ASP A 42 -11.50 -15.29 3.26
C ASP A 42 -11.82 -14.64 1.90
N SER A 43 -10.90 -14.81 0.94
CA SER A 43 -11.13 -14.33 -0.41
C SER A 43 -11.98 -15.33 -1.20
N VAL A 44 -13.29 -15.12 -1.20
CA VAL A 44 -14.22 -15.79 -2.13
C VAL A 44 -13.76 -15.59 -3.58
N LEU A 45 -13.12 -14.45 -3.88
CA LEU A 45 -12.56 -14.12 -5.19
C LEU A 45 -11.45 -15.10 -5.61
N HIS A 46 -10.57 -15.55 -4.71
CA HIS A 46 -9.50 -16.52 -5.03
C HIS A 46 -10.01 -17.95 -5.28
N ARG A 47 -11.31 -18.25 -5.08
CA ARG A 47 -11.91 -19.56 -5.38
C ARG A 47 -12.23 -19.75 -6.87
N SER A 48 -12.43 -18.67 -7.63
CA SER A 48 -12.74 -18.75 -9.06
C SER A 48 -11.50 -19.06 -9.91
N ARG A 49 -11.64 -19.94 -10.90
CA ARG A 49 -10.56 -20.25 -11.87
C ARG A 49 -10.14 -19.00 -12.67
N PHE A 50 -11.08 -18.09 -12.95
CA PHE A 50 -10.81 -16.86 -13.68
C PHE A 50 -9.96 -15.88 -12.87
N ALA A 51 -10.24 -15.75 -11.57
CA ALA A 51 -9.46 -14.92 -10.66
C ALA A 51 -8.02 -15.42 -10.45
N ARG A 52 -7.70 -16.65 -10.86
CA ARG A 52 -6.34 -17.21 -10.83
C ARG A 52 -5.58 -17.07 -12.14
N ALA A 53 -6.26 -16.65 -13.22
CA ALA A 53 -5.61 -16.45 -14.51
C ALA A 53 -4.57 -15.32 -14.41
N PRO A 54 -3.44 -15.41 -15.14
CA PRO A 54 -2.52 -14.28 -15.31
C PRO A 54 -3.28 -13.02 -15.74
N PHE A 55 -2.77 -11.84 -15.38
CA PHE A 55 -3.42 -10.53 -15.57
C PHE A 55 -4.60 -10.29 -14.61
N PHE A 56 -5.62 -11.15 -14.61
CA PHE A 56 -6.82 -10.98 -13.76
C PHE A 56 -6.53 -11.14 -12.27
N ARG A 57 -5.69 -12.11 -11.91
CA ARG A 57 -5.29 -12.33 -10.51
C ARG A 57 -4.60 -11.14 -9.87
N GLY A 58 -3.85 -10.36 -10.66
CA GLY A 58 -3.20 -9.14 -10.19
C GLY A 58 -4.21 -8.08 -9.83
N VAL A 59 -5.18 -7.86 -10.71
CA VAL A 59 -6.29 -6.92 -10.46
C VAL A 59 -7.08 -7.33 -9.22
N VAL A 60 -7.40 -8.62 -9.06
CA VAL A 60 -8.13 -9.14 -7.89
C VAL A 60 -7.36 -8.91 -6.60
N LEU A 61 -6.06 -9.25 -6.55
CA LEU A 61 -5.26 -9.07 -5.35
C LEU A 61 -5.01 -7.59 -5.03
N LEU A 62 -4.75 -6.76 -6.04
CA LEU A 62 -4.61 -5.31 -5.87
C LEU A 62 -5.91 -4.68 -5.36
N TYR A 63 -7.06 -5.10 -5.90
CA TYR A 63 -8.37 -4.64 -5.44
C TYR A 63 -8.61 -5.04 -3.98
N GLU A 64 -8.38 -6.31 -3.63
CA GLU A 64 -8.52 -6.81 -2.26
C GLU A 64 -7.61 -6.02 -1.30
N THR A 65 -6.34 -5.84 -1.66
CA THR A 65 -5.37 -5.11 -0.82
C THR A 65 -5.75 -3.64 -0.69
N LEU A 66 -6.20 -3.00 -1.77
CA LEU A 66 -6.63 -1.59 -1.76
C LEU A 66 -7.87 -1.39 -0.91
N VAL A 67 -8.88 -2.25 -1.03
CA VAL A 67 -10.13 -2.16 -0.25
C VAL A 67 -9.87 -2.38 1.23
N ILE A 68 -9.16 -3.46 1.57
CA ILE A 68 -8.79 -3.78 2.96
C ILE A 68 -7.90 -2.69 3.53
N GLY A 69 -6.85 -2.30 2.80
CA GLY A 69 -5.90 -1.28 3.22
C GLY A 69 -6.57 0.08 3.45
N THR A 70 -7.48 0.50 2.57
CA THR A 70 -8.24 1.75 2.74
C THR A 70 -9.19 1.67 3.92
N ARG A 71 -9.88 0.53 4.11
CA ARG A 71 -10.79 0.32 5.26
C ARG A 71 -10.03 0.46 6.58
N TRP A 72 -8.89 -0.21 6.71
CA TRP A 72 -8.07 -0.16 7.92
C TRP A 72 -7.38 1.18 8.11
N LEU A 73 -6.97 1.85 7.04
CA LEU A 73 -6.44 3.21 7.14
C LEU A 73 -7.49 4.16 7.70
N MET A 74 -8.72 4.13 7.17
CA MET A 74 -9.82 4.95 7.69
C MET A 74 -10.15 4.64 9.14
N ARG A 75 -10.20 3.35 9.50
CA ARG A 75 -10.47 2.90 10.88
C ARG A 75 -9.36 3.29 11.85
N SER A 76 -8.10 3.22 11.43
CA SER A 76 -6.96 3.68 12.23
C SER A 76 -7.01 5.19 12.45
N GLY A 77 -7.43 5.95 11.43
CA GLY A 77 -7.65 7.38 11.53
C GLY A 77 -8.76 7.73 12.51
N SER A 78 -9.89 7.01 12.48
CA SER A 78 -10.98 7.25 13.44
C SER A 78 -10.58 6.91 14.87
N VAL A 79 -9.76 5.87 15.08
CA VAL A 79 -9.21 5.55 16.42
C VAL A 79 -8.26 6.66 16.89
N ALA A 80 -7.36 7.13 16.03
CA ALA A 80 -6.45 8.23 16.37
C ALA A 80 -7.21 9.54 16.67
N ALA A 81 -8.28 9.82 15.92
CA ALA A 81 -9.13 10.99 16.10
C ALA A 81 -10.18 10.86 17.22
N SER A 82 -10.34 9.67 17.83
CA SER A 82 -11.37 9.42 18.86
C SER A 82 -11.22 10.31 20.10
N ALA A 83 -10.00 10.79 20.39
CA ALA A 83 -9.75 11.76 21.46
C ALA A 83 -10.30 13.17 21.17
N GLU A 84 -10.54 13.49 19.89
CA GLU A 84 -11.02 14.80 19.45
C GLU A 84 -12.55 14.85 19.25
N GLY A 85 -13.25 13.72 19.42
CA GLY A 85 -14.72 13.65 19.30
C GLY A 85 -15.26 13.92 17.89
N VAL A 86 -14.41 13.84 16.86
CA VAL A 86 -14.78 14.13 15.47
C VAL A 86 -15.26 12.85 14.79
N GLU A 87 -16.58 12.72 14.58
CA GLU A 87 -17.14 11.69 13.71
C GLU A 87 -17.08 12.12 12.24
N LEU A 88 -16.38 11.35 11.42
CA LEU A 88 -16.32 11.58 9.97
C LEU A 88 -17.61 11.07 9.31
N GLY A 89 -18.50 11.99 8.94
CA GLY A 89 -19.73 11.66 8.22
C GLY A 89 -19.47 11.02 6.85
N ARG A 90 -20.32 10.07 6.43
CA ARG A 90 -20.23 9.34 5.15
C ARG A 90 -20.04 10.25 3.93
N GLY A 91 -20.75 11.38 3.88
CA GLY A 91 -20.65 12.35 2.79
C GLY A 91 -19.29 13.05 2.75
N ALA A 92 -18.68 13.34 3.90
CA ALA A 92 -17.35 13.90 3.99
C ALA A 92 -16.30 12.91 3.46
N ILE A 93 -16.39 11.64 3.86
CA ILE A 93 -15.50 10.57 3.37
C ILE A 93 -15.62 10.43 1.84
N ALA A 94 -16.84 10.36 1.31
CA ALA A 94 -17.06 10.26 -0.14
C ALA A 94 -16.52 11.49 -0.88
N GLY A 95 -16.75 12.70 -0.36
CA GLY A 95 -16.22 13.95 -0.93
C GLY A 95 -14.69 13.97 -0.95
N THR A 96 -14.04 13.59 0.15
CA THR A 96 -12.58 13.50 0.24
C THR A 96 -12.01 12.46 -0.71
N LEU A 97 -12.66 11.31 -0.88
CA LEU A 97 -12.24 10.29 -1.84
C LEU A 97 -12.31 10.83 -3.27
N VAL A 98 -13.43 11.44 -3.68
CA VAL A 98 -13.58 12.04 -5.02
C VAL A 98 -12.52 13.10 -5.26
N LEU A 99 -12.28 13.99 -4.28
CA LEU A 99 -11.24 15.01 -4.38
C LEU A 99 -9.85 14.41 -4.52
N THR A 100 -9.54 13.38 -3.72
CA THR A 100 -8.22 12.71 -3.72
C THR A 100 -7.98 11.97 -5.04
N PHE A 101 -8.95 11.23 -5.56
CA PHE A 101 -8.84 10.57 -6.86
C PHE A 101 -8.77 11.57 -8.01
N GLY A 102 -9.58 12.64 -7.97
CA GLY A 102 -9.54 13.72 -8.95
C GLY A 102 -8.18 14.42 -8.97
N PHE A 103 -7.62 14.72 -7.79
CA PHE A 103 -6.28 15.26 -7.65
C PHE A 103 -5.22 14.30 -8.19
N ALA A 104 -5.31 13.00 -7.87
CA ALA A 104 -4.36 12.00 -8.35
C ALA A 104 -4.39 11.86 -9.89
N ILE A 105 -5.59 11.82 -10.50
CA ILE A 105 -5.73 11.79 -11.97
C ILE A 105 -5.17 13.08 -12.57
N GLY A 106 -5.52 14.23 -12.00
CA GLY A 106 -5.00 15.53 -12.44
C GLY A 106 -3.47 15.59 -12.39
N LEU A 107 -2.87 15.19 -11.27
CA LEU A 107 -1.45 15.30 -11.02
C LEU A 107 -0.60 14.25 -11.77
N PHE A 108 -1.05 12.99 -11.82
CA PHE A 108 -0.23 11.89 -12.35
C PHE A 108 -0.61 11.46 -13.77
N VAL A 109 -1.80 11.81 -14.25
CA VAL A 109 -2.24 11.44 -15.61
C VAL A 109 -2.26 12.66 -16.52
N LEU A 110 -2.95 13.73 -16.12
CA LEU A 110 -3.20 14.89 -16.97
C LEU A 110 -2.03 15.87 -16.99
N LEU A 111 -1.47 16.22 -15.83
CA LEU A 111 -0.38 17.19 -15.74
C LEU A 111 0.86 16.79 -16.56
N PRO A 112 1.37 15.53 -16.51
CA PRO A 112 2.51 15.14 -17.34
C PRO A 112 2.23 15.28 -18.84
N LEU A 113 1.00 14.98 -19.27
CA LEU A 113 0.56 15.13 -20.67
C LEU A 113 0.63 16.60 -21.11
N PHE A 114 0.06 17.51 -20.32
CA PHE A 114 0.06 18.93 -20.66
C PHE A 114 1.46 19.54 -20.62
N LEU A 115 2.30 19.15 -19.65
CA LEU A 115 3.68 19.62 -19.57
C LEU A 115 4.53 19.09 -20.73
N ALA A 116 4.35 17.84 -21.14
CA ALA A 116 5.01 17.29 -22.31
C ALA A 116 4.63 18.06 -23.60
N GLN A 117 3.33 18.31 -23.81
CA GLN A 117 2.85 19.10 -24.96
C GLN A 117 3.38 20.54 -24.97
N ALA A 118 3.46 21.18 -23.80
CA ALA A 118 4.00 22.53 -23.68
C ALA A 118 5.52 22.57 -23.93
N ALA A 119 6.24 21.46 -23.68
CA ALA A 119 7.66 21.35 -23.95
C ALA A 119 7.97 21.06 -25.43
N THR A 120 7.04 20.47 -26.19
CA THR A 120 7.25 20.07 -27.60
C THR A 120 7.79 21.20 -28.50
N PRO A 121 7.25 22.45 -28.48
CA PRO A 121 7.75 23.52 -29.34
C PRO A 121 9.21 23.92 -29.04
N ALA A 122 9.64 23.78 -27.78
CA ALA A 122 11.02 24.10 -27.36
C ALA A 122 12.03 23.02 -27.77
N ILE A 123 11.56 21.80 -28.06
CA ILE A 123 12.37 20.64 -28.41
C ILE A 123 12.59 20.54 -29.94
N GLY A 124 11.87 21.32 -30.75
CA GLY A 124 12.00 21.33 -32.21
C GLY A 124 11.39 20.09 -32.89
N GLN A 125 11.75 19.80 -34.14
CA GLN A 125 11.43 18.51 -34.80
C GLN A 125 12.33 17.40 -34.24
N ALA A 126 12.37 17.21 -32.92
CA ALA A 126 13.10 16.09 -32.36
C ALA A 126 12.45 14.77 -32.80
N GLU A 127 13.26 13.72 -32.89
CA GLU A 127 12.73 12.39 -33.14
C GLU A 127 11.71 12.01 -32.06
N ALA A 128 10.64 11.30 -32.44
CA ALA A 128 9.57 10.87 -31.54
C ALA A 128 10.09 10.20 -30.24
N PHE A 129 11.25 9.57 -30.31
CA PHE A 129 11.96 9.02 -29.15
C PHE A 129 12.27 10.06 -28.06
N VAL A 130 12.75 11.25 -28.44
CA VAL A 130 13.11 12.33 -27.50
C VAL A 130 11.86 12.85 -26.78
N GLU A 131 10.74 13.00 -27.49
CA GLU A 131 9.47 13.42 -26.90
C GLU A 131 8.98 12.42 -25.84
N HIS A 132 9.04 11.12 -26.13
CA HIS A 132 8.67 10.07 -25.18
C HIS A 132 9.60 10.01 -23.97
N LEU A 133 10.90 10.21 -24.18
CA LEU A 133 11.86 10.27 -23.09
C LEU A 133 11.57 11.46 -22.17
N VAL A 134 11.28 12.63 -22.75
CA VAL A 134 10.92 13.84 -21.97
C VAL A 134 9.61 13.64 -21.20
N GLU A 135 8.55 13.09 -21.82
CA GLU A 135 7.29 12.77 -21.11
C GLU A 135 7.56 11.81 -19.93
N GLY A 136 8.37 10.78 -20.15
CA GLY A 136 8.77 9.83 -19.12
C GLY A 136 9.53 10.48 -17.96
N LEU A 137 10.52 11.33 -18.27
CA LEU A 137 11.30 12.07 -17.27
C LEU A 137 10.43 13.04 -16.47
N ILE A 138 9.53 13.79 -17.12
CA ILE A 138 8.58 14.69 -16.45
C ILE A 138 7.71 13.88 -15.47
N ARG A 139 7.19 12.72 -15.90
CA ARG A 139 6.37 11.86 -15.04
C ARG A 139 7.13 11.37 -13.81
N VAL A 140 8.36 10.90 -13.98
CA VAL A 140 9.22 10.48 -12.86
C VAL A 140 9.53 11.66 -11.94
N ALA A 141 9.85 12.82 -12.49
CA ALA A 141 10.15 14.02 -11.71
C ALA A 141 8.95 14.47 -10.86
N ILE A 142 7.74 14.53 -11.45
CA ILE A 142 6.50 14.86 -10.73
C ILE A 142 6.25 13.85 -9.61
N PHE A 143 6.42 12.57 -9.90
CA PHE A 143 6.19 11.50 -8.93
C PHE A 143 7.14 11.58 -7.74
N VAL A 144 8.45 11.74 -7.99
CA VAL A 144 9.46 11.90 -6.93
C VAL A 144 9.24 13.20 -6.15
N ALA A 145 8.97 14.31 -6.85
CA ALA A 145 8.68 15.60 -6.20
C ALA A 145 7.46 15.51 -5.28
N TYR A 146 6.39 14.87 -5.72
CA TYR A 146 5.21 14.64 -4.90
C TYR A 146 5.54 13.85 -3.62
N LEU A 147 6.28 12.74 -3.75
CA LEU A 147 6.67 11.94 -2.58
C LEU A 147 7.52 12.75 -1.61
N LEU A 148 8.49 13.54 -2.12
CA LEU A 148 9.33 14.41 -1.30
C LEU A 148 8.50 15.47 -0.57
N LEU A 149 7.53 16.10 -1.22
CA LEU A 149 6.67 17.12 -0.62
C LEU A 149 5.75 16.51 0.45
N VAL A 150 5.04 15.44 0.13
CA VAL A 150 4.09 14.80 1.07
C VAL A 150 4.81 14.14 2.25
N SER A 151 6.05 13.66 2.05
CA SER A 151 6.90 13.16 3.14
C SER A 151 7.26 14.21 4.20
N GLN A 152 6.97 15.49 3.95
CA GLN A 152 7.23 16.56 4.91
C GLN A 152 6.06 16.79 5.88
N ALA A 153 4.85 16.33 5.54
CA ALA A 153 3.68 16.44 6.39
C ALA A 153 3.84 15.61 7.68
N GLY A 154 3.43 16.16 8.83
CA GLY A 154 3.62 15.52 10.14
C GLY A 154 3.01 14.12 10.21
N ASP A 155 1.75 13.98 9.80
CA ASP A 155 1.03 12.71 9.85
C ASP A 155 1.65 11.66 8.92
N ILE A 156 2.08 12.08 7.72
CA ILE A 156 2.74 11.18 6.76
C ILE A 156 4.10 10.73 7.26
N LYS A 157 4.88 11.61 7.90
CA LYS A 157 6.14 11.21 8.55
C LYS A 157 5.92 10.12 9.57
N ARG A 158 4.84 10.22 10.37
CA ARG A 158 4.49 9.19 11.36
C ARG A 158 4.13 7.87 10.67
N VAL A 159 3.29 7.90 9.63
CA VAL A 159 2.98 6.70 8.83
C VAL A 159 4.25 6.07 8.24
N PHE A 160 5.19 6.86 7.72
CA PHE A 160 6.46 6.35 7.19
C PHE A 160 7.39 5.78 8.26
N ARG A 161 7.28 6.21 9.52
CA ARG A 161 7.96 5.57 10.65
C ARG A 161 7.33 4.22 11.01
N TYR A 162 6.01 4.14 11.08
CA TYR A 162 5.32 2.85 11.23
C TYR A 162 5.63 1.88 10.08
N HIS A 163 5.81 2.38 8.87
CA HIS A 163 6.29 1.59 7.72
C HIS A 163 7.71 1.06 7.94
N GLY A 164 8.60 1.89 8.50
CA GLY A 164 9.92 1.43 8.95
C GLY A 164 9.83 0.33 10.00
N ALA A 165 8.97 0.51 11.03
CA ALA A 165 8.77 -0.48 12.08
C ALA A 165 8.25 -1.83 11.55
N GLU A 166 7.32 -1.80 10.60
CA GLU A 166 6.79 -3.00 9.92
C GLU A 166 7.91 -3.76 9.21
N HIS A 167 8.68 -3.07 8.34
CA HIS A 167 9.80 -3.68 7.62
C HIS A 167 10.87 -4.24 8.55
N MET A 168 11.27 -3.49 9.59
CA MET A 168 12.32 -3.90 10.51
C MET A 168 11.88 -5.11 11.35
N THR A 169 10.60 -5.18 11.73
CA THR A 169 10.02 -6.32 12.45
C THR A 169 9.98 -7.56 11.56
N ILE A 170 9.61 -7.41 10.28
CA ILE A 170 9.64 -8.51 9.30
C ILE A 170 11.07 -9.02 9.10
N HIS A 171 12.06 -8.12 8.92
CA HIS A 171 13.45 -8.52 8.82
C HIS A 171 13.92 -9.33 10.03
N ALA A 172 13.60 -8.89 11.25
CA ALA A 172 13.96 -9.62 12.46
C ALA A 172 13.35 -11.04 12.47
N LEU A 173 12.07 -11.17 12.10
CA LEU A 173 11.40 -12.46 11.98
C LEU A 173 12.03 -13.36 10.90
N GLU A 174 12.35 -12.80 9.72
CA GLU A 174 12.97 -13.52 8.61
C GLU A 174 14.37 -14.05 8.94
N HIS A 175 15.08 -13.41 9.87
CA HIS A 175 16.37 -13.85 10.39
C HIS A 175 16.24 -14.77 11.61
N ASP A 176 15.02 -15.25 11.92
CA ASP A 176 14.70 -16.07 13.10
C ASP A 176 15.21 -15.44 14.42
N GLN A 177 15.19 -14.11 14.53
CA GLN A 177 15.61 -13.38 15.73
C GLN A 177 14.42 -13.09 16.66
N ALA A 178 14.67 -13.08 17.97
CA ALA A 178 13.70 -12.60 18.96
C ALA A 178 13.22 -11.19 18.61
N LEU A 179 11.89 -10.98 18.59
CA LEU A 179 11.23 -9.71 18.30
C LEU A 179 11.36 -8.73 19.48
N THR A 180 12.60 -8.35 19.78
CA THR A 180 12.96 -7.34 20.77
C THR A 180 13.28 -6.03 20.08
N ILE A 181 13.09 -4.90 20.77
CA ILE A 181 13.41 -3.56 20.25
C ILE A 181 14.87 -3.52 19.75
N ASP A 182 15.81 -4.06 20.52
CA ASP A 182 17.24 -4.03 20.18
C ASP A 182 17.59 -4.83 18.93
N ASN A 183 16.92 -5.97 18.70
CA ASN A 183 17.13 -6.76 17.49
C ASN A 183 16.50 -6.06 16.28
N ILE A 184 15.27 -5.56 16.42
CA ILE A 184 14.54 -4.90 15.34
C ILE A 184 15.26 -3.63 14.87
N ARG A 185 15.77 -2.81 15.80
CA ARG A 185 16.51 -1.57 15.49
C ARG A 185 17.74 -1.76 14.59
N ARG A 186 18.33 -2.96 14.57
CA ARG A 186 19.53 -3.25 13.77
C ARG A 186 19.23 -3.47 12.29
N HIS A 187 17.96 -3.71 11.95
CA HIS A 187 17.54 -3.97 10.58
C HIS A 187 17.29 -2.68 9.79
N PRO A 188 17.49 -2.70 8.47
CA PRO A 188 17.20 -1.53 7.64
C PRO A 188 15.69 -1.27 7.54
N THR A 189 15.31 0.00 7.40
CA THR A 189 13.92 0.39 7.15
C THR A 189 13.45 0.05 5.73
N ALA A 190 14.36 -0.29 4.82
CA ALA A 190 14.03 -0.72 3.47
C ALA A 190 13.89 -2.24 3.42
N HIS A 191 12.84 -2.73 2.76
CA HIS A 191 12.56 -4.14 2.59
C HIS A 191 12.39 -4.47 1.10
N PRO A 192 13.05 -5.53 0.59
CA PRO A 192 12.97 -5.88 -0.82
C PRO A 192 11.58 -6.44 -1.20
N ARG A 193 10.67 -6.69 -0.26
CA ARG A 193 9.29 -7.18 -0.56
C ARG A 193 8.21 -6.12 -0.35
N CYS A 194 8.62 -4.85 -0.20
CA CYS A 194 7.70 -3.74 0.02
C CYS A 194 6.83 -3.44 -1.21
N GLY A 195 5.56 -3.11 -0.99
CA GLY A 195 4.64 -2.65 -2.02
C GLY A 195 5.09 -1.36 -2.74
N THR A 196 5.99 -0.55 -2.18
CA THR A 196 6.56 0.63 -2.87
C THR A 196 7.25 0.27 -4.19
N GLU A 197 7.74 -0.97 -4.32
CA GLU A 197 8.28 -1.49 -5.59
C GLU A 197 7.22 -1.53 -6.69
N PHE A 198 5.95 -1.76 -6.33
CA PHE A 198 4.83 -1.66 -7.28
C PHE A 198 4.72 -0.26 -7.89
N LEU A 199 4.97 0.81 -7.13
CA LEU A 199 4.88 2.18 -7.65
C LEU A 199 5.93 2.44 -8.74
N VAL A 200 7.16 1.96 -8.56
CA VAL A 200 8.22 2.08 -9.58
C VAL A 200 7.83 1.33 -10.83
N VAL A 201 7.43 0.07 -10.68
CA VAL A 201 7.01 -0.76 -11.81
C VAL A 201 5.83 -0.11 -12.53
N PHE A 202 4.86 0.40 -11.78
CA PHE A 202 3.68 1.07 -12.32
C PHE A 202 4.07 2.31 -13.14
N VAL A 203 4.98 3.14 -12.65
CA VAL A 203 5.47 4.31 -13.39
C VAL A 203 6.18 3.87 -14.68
N ILE A 204 7.09 2.91 -14.61
CA ILE A 204 7.82 2.40 -15.79
C ILE A 204 6.84 1.84 -16.83
N VAL A 205 5.93 0.95 -16.42
CA VAL A 205 4.93 0.36 -17.32
C VAL A 205 4.00 1.44 -17.87
N SER A 206 3.63 2.44 -17.07
CA SER A 206 2.79 3.55 -17.55
C SER A 206 3.46 4.36 -18.66
N ILE A 207 4.78 4.60 -18.58
CA ILE A 207 5.53 5.31 -19.62
C ILE A 207 5.48 4.52 -20.93
N LEU A 208 5.74 3.21 -20.85
CA LEU A 208 5.74 2.31 -22.02
C LEU A 208 4.36 2.12 -22.64
N VAL A 209 3.31 2.03 -21.82
CA VAL A 209 1.94 1.80 -22.31
C VAL A 209 1.33 3.11 -22.84
N PHE A 210 1.59 4.24 -22.19
CA PHE A 210 1.07 5.53 -22.67
C PHE A 210 1.78 6.04 -23.91
N SER A 211 3.01 5.61 -24.20
CA SER A 211 3.66 5.94 -25.49
C SER A 211 2.90 5.36 -26.68
N LEU A 212 2.05 4.35 -26.50
CA LEU A 212 1.16 3.85 -27.55
C LEU A 212 0.03 4.84 -27.93
N LEU A 213 -0.23 5.84 -27.07
CA LEU A 213 -1.19 6.91 -27.32
C LEU A 213 -0.52 8.16 -27.93
N ALA A 214 0.77 8.07 -28.28
CA ALA A 214 1.48 9.14 -28.95
C ALA A 214 0.82 9.53 -30.28
N GLY A 215 0.83 10.84 -30.59
CA GLY A 215 0.28 11.38 -31.84
C GLY A 215 -1.25 11.34 -31.96
N GLN A 216 -1.96 10.82 -30.96
CA GLN A 216 -3.43 10.82 -30.95
C GLN A 216 -3.99 12.18 -30.53
N ASN A 217 -5.23 12.48 -30.93
CA ASN A 217 -5.91 13.68 -30.47
C ASN A 217 -6.09 13.69 -28.94
N LEU A 218 -6.29 14.88 -28.37
CA LEU A 218 -6.33 15.08 -26.93
C LEU A 218 -7.38 14.20 -26.23
N LEU A 219 -8.58 14.05 -26.81
CA LEU A 219 -9.66 13.27 -26.22
C LEU A 219 -9.28 11.78 -26.12
N VAL A 220 -8.75 11.21 -27.21
CA VAL A 220 -8.28 9.82 -27.25
C VAL A 220 -7.11 9.62 -26.28
N SER A 221 -6.19 10.59 -26.22
CA SER A 221 -5.07 10.57 -25.28
C SER A 221 -5.49 10.57 -23.82
N VAL A 222 -6.53 11.35 -23.46
CA VAL A 222 -7.04 11.45 -22.08
C VAL A 222 -7.86 10.22 -21.71
N VAL A 223 -8.88 9.89 -22.53
CA VAL A 223 -9.77 8.74 -22.27
C VAL A 223 -8.98 7.44 -22.30
N GLY A 224 -8.09 7.28 -23.29
CA GLY A 224 -7.22 6.12 -23.40
C GLY A 224 -6.33 5.93 -22.17
N ARG A 225 -5.72 7.01 -21.64
CA ARG A 225 -4.89 6.92 -20.43
C ARG A 225 -5.68 6.45 -19.22
N ILE A 226 -6.91 6.96 -19.02
CA ILE A 226 -7.78 6.53 -17.92
C ILE A 226 -8.16 5.05 -18.07
N LEU A 227 -8.58 4.63 -19.27
CA LEU A 227 -8.97 3.24 -19.52
C LEU A 227 -7.80 2.25 -19.44
N LEU A 228 -6.57 2.70 -19.66
CA LEU A 228 -5.36 1.88 -19.56
C LEU A 228 -4.85 1.70 -18.12
N ILE A 229 -5.35 2.46 -17.13
CA ILE A 229 -4.91 2.32 -15.72
C ILE A 229 -5.05 0.88 -15.20
N PRO A 230 -6.20 0.17 -15.36
CA PRO A 230 -6.34 -1.20 -14.91
C PRO A 230 -5.38 -2.17 -15.63
N VAL A 231 -5.12 -1.91 -16.91
CA VAL A 231 -4.18 -2.71 -17.73
C VAL A 231 -2.76 -2.55 -17.20
N ILE A 232 -2.33 -1.32 -16.95
CA ILE A 232 -1.02 -1.00 -16.38
C ILE A 232 -0.87 -1.65 -15.00
N ALA A 233 -1.90 -1.57 -14.14
CA ALA A 233 -1.89 -2.19 -12.83
C ALA A 233 -1.71 -3.72 -12.92
N ALA A 234 -2.44 -4.38 -13.82
CA ALA A 234 -2.35 -5.82 -14.05
C ALA A 234 -0.96 -6.24 -14.56
N LEU A 235 -0.43 -5.53 -15.56
CA LEU A 235 0.91 -5.77 -16.09
C LEU A 235 2.00 -5.53 -15.03
N SER A 236 1.85 -4.46 -14.24
CA SER A 236 2.81 -4.12 -13.18
C SER A 236 2.88 -5.19 -12.10
N TYR A 237 1.73 -5.75 -11.71
CA TYR A 237 1.67 -6.85 -10.77
C TYR A 237 2.35 -8.11 -11.31
N GLU A 238 2.12 -8.45 -12.58
CA GLU A 238 2.77 -9.61 -13.21
C GLU A 238 4.29 -9.43 -13.27
N LEU A 239 4.76 -8.23 -13.63
CA LEU A 239 6.19 -7.91 -13.68
C LEU A 239 6.82 -7.93 -12.29
N LEU A 240 6.13 -7.40 -11.27
CA LEU A 240 6.57 -7.48 -9.87
C LEU A 240 6.72 -8.93 -9.41
N ARG A 241 5.74 -9.79 -9.71
CA ARG A 241 5.80 -11.22 -9.35
C ARG A 241 6.89 -11.96 -10.14
N PHE A 242 7.17 -11.55 -11.37
CA PHE A 242 8.29 -12.07 -12.13
C PHE A 242 9.62 -11.67 -11.49
N GLY A 243 9.77 -10.39 -11.13
CA GLY A 243 10.94 -9.85 -10.44
C GLY A 243 11.23 -10.56 -9.14
N ALA A 244 10.21 -10.74 -8.29
CA ALA A 244 10.34 -11.43 -7.01
C ALA A 244 10.87 -12.87 -7.14
N ARG A 245 10.55 -13.58 -8.23
CA ARG A 245 11.04 -14.95 -8.49
C ARG A 245 12.44 -15.03 -9.09
N HIS A 246 12.92 -13.95 -9.68
CA HIS A 246 14.21 -13.91 -10.38
C HIS A 246 15.18 -12.92 -9.72
N ARG A 247 15.00 -12.70 -8.41
CA ARG A 247 15.83 -11.81 -7.59
C ARG A 247 17.31 -12.18 -7.61
N ASP A 248 17.69 -13.40 -8.01
CA ASP A 248 19.09 -13.81 -8.09
C ASP A 248 19.84 -13.22 -9.30
N SER A 249 19.12 -12.75 -10.32
CA SER A 249 19.73 -12.10 -11.47
C SER A 249 20.16 -10.67 -11.15
N ALA A 250 21.41 -10.33 -11.45
CA ALA A 250 21.94 -8.98 -11.29
C ALA A 250 21.14 -7.93 -12.07
N LEU A 251 20.63 -8.29 -13.26
CA LEU A 251 19.78 -7.41 -14.07
C LEU A 251 18.45 -7.12 -13.39
N VAL A 252 17.81 -8.16 -12.83
CA VAL A 252 16.54 -8.00 -12.11
C VAL A 252 16.77 -7.11 -10.88
N ARG A 253 17.84 -7.35 -10.11
CA ARG A 253 18.19 -6.48 -8.97
C ARG A 253 18.36 -5.02 -9.40
N ALA A 254 19.05 -4.77 -10.51
CA ALA A 254 19.25 -3.40 -11.03
C ALA A 254 17.94 -2.71 -11.43
N ILE A 255 17.02 -3.41 -12.11
CA ILE A 255 15.71 -2.87 -12.53
C ILE A 255 14.86 -2.46 -11.33
N PHE A 256 14.90 -3.24 -10.26
CA PHE A 256 14.09 -3.01 -9.06
C PHE A 256 14.78 -2.13 -8.01
N GLN A 257 16.07 -1.81 -8.19
CA GLN A 257 16.84 -0.94 -7.30
C GLN A 257 16.21 0.45 -7.05
N PRO A 258 15.61 1.12 -8.05
CA PRO A 258 14.91 2.38 -7.81
C PRO A 258 13.78 2.25 -6.77
N GLY A 259 13.20 1.06 -6.60
CA GLY A 259 12.22 0.78 -5.55
C GLY A 259 12.82 0.94 -4.15
N ILE A 260 14.05 0.49 -3.93
CA ILE A 260 14.77 0.70 -2.68
C ILE A 260 15.08 2.17 -2.46
N TRP A 261 15.45 2.92 -3.51
CA TRP A 261 15.69 4.36 -3.38
C TRP A 261 14.44 5.13 -2.97
N LEU A 262 13.26 4.77 -3.51
CA LEU A 262 12.00 5.38 -3.07
C LEU A 262 11.66 5.04 -1.62
N GLN A 263 12.01 3.85 -1.15
CA GLN A 263 11.81 3.50 0.25
C GLN A 263 12.61 4.39 1.20
N LEU A 264 13.77 4.93 0.79
CA LEU A 264 14.49 5.94 1.59
C LEU A 264 13.66 7.22 1.83
N ILE A 265 12.66 7.48 0.98
CA ILE A 265 11.68 8.55 1.15
C ILE A 265 10.50 8.07 2.00
N THR A 266 9.95 6.88 1.68
CA THR A 266 8.68 6.39 2.23
C THR A 266 8.80 5.50 3.48
N THR A 267 10.01 5.26 3.97
CA THR A 267 10.28 4.61 5.25
C THR A 267 11.23 5.48 6.06
N LYS A 268 10.99 5.60 7.36
CA LYS A 268 11.78 6.39 8.31
C LYS A 268 12.05 5.56 9.56
N GLN A 269 13.10 5.92 10.30
CA GLN A 269 13.42 5.26 11.56
C GLN A 269 12.27 5.44 12.56
N PRO A 270 11.70 4.33 13.07
CA PRO A 270 10.66 4.38 14.07
C PRO A 270 11.20 4.66 15.48
N ASP A 271 10.30 5.14 16.32
CA ASP A 271 10.51 5.20 17.77
C ASP A 271 10.12 3.83 18.40
N ASP A 272 10.50 3.58 19.64
CA ASP A 272 10.33 2.26 20.27
C ASP A 272 8.87 1.86 20.47
N ASP A 273 8.04 2.84 20.79
CA ASP A 273 6.59 2.68 20.88
C ASP A 273 5.98 2.22 19.55
N MET A 274 6.53 2.64 18.41
CA MET A 274 6.09 2.19 17.09
C MET A 274 6.57 0.77 16.80
N ILE A 275 7.77 0.40 17.25
CA ILE A 275 8.27 -0.99 17.16
C ILE A 275 7.40 -1.91 17.99
N GLU A 276 7.00 -1.52 19.21
CA GLU A 276 6.08 -2.29 20.04
C GLU A 276 4.75 -2.57 19.33
N VAL A 277 4.17 -1.57 18.66
CA VAL A 277 2.94 -1.73 17.88
C VAL A 277 3.15 -2.71 16.71
N ALA A 278 4.28 -2.63 16.01
CA ALA A 278 4.61 -3.57 14.94
C ALA A 278 4.77 -5.01 15.45
N VAL A 279 5.42 -5.18 16.62
CA VAL A 279 5.55 -6.49 17.28
C VAL A 279 4.18 -7.02 17.72
N ALA A 280 3.32 -6.19 18.30
CA ALA A 280 1.97 -6.59 18.68
C ALA A 280 1.17 -7.08 17.46
N SER A 281 1.21 -6.36 16.34
CA SER A 281 0.56 -6.78 15.08
C SER A 281 1.15 -8.10 14.55
N MET A 282 2.47 -8.26 14.59
CA MET A 282 3.15 -9.49 14.17
C MET A 282 2.75 -10.69 15.03
N ARG A 283 2.66 -10.53 16.35
CA ARG A 283 2.28 -11.61 17.27
C ARG A 283 0.87 -12.11 17.03
N GLU A 284 -0.07 -11.20 16.81
CA GLU A 284 -1.43 -11.56 16.41
C GLU A 284 -1.44 -12.34 15.08
N ALA A 285 -0.65 -11.92 14.10
CA ALA A 285 -0.54 -12.62 12.81
C ALA A 285 0.05 -14.04 12.95
N LEU A 286 1.08 -14.20 13.78
CA LEU A 286 1.71 -15.49 14.10
C LEU A 286 0.71 -16.41 14.82
N ALA A 287 0.06 -15.91 15.88
CA ALA A 287 -0.88 -16.66 16.68
C ALA A 287 -2.03 -17.25 15.85
N ILE A 288 -2.63 -16.46 14.94
CA ILE A 288 -3.70 -16.95 14.07
C ILE A 288 -3.20 -17.98 13.06
N SER A 289 -1.95 -17.82 12.59
CA SER A 289 -1.34 -18.76 11.64
C SER A 289 -0.91 -20.08 12.31
N GLY A 290 -1.01 -20.18 13.64
CA GLY A 290 -0.49 -21.29 14.44
C GLY A 290 1.04 -21.31 14.50
N ASP A 291 1.70 -20.19 14.17
CA ASP A 291 3.13 -20.01 14.27
C ASP A 291 3.48 -19.35 15.62
N GLU A 292 4.64 -19.67 16.17
CA GLU A 292 5.13 -19.06 17.42
C GLU A 292 6.18 -17.99 17.13
N ALA A 293 6.14 -16.90 17.91
CA ALA A 293 7.21 -15.91 17.88
C ALA A 293 8.51 -16.54 18.43
N PRO A 294 9.69 -16.18 17.89
CA PRO A 294 10.96 -16.69 18.39
C PRO A 294 11.12 -16.45 19.90
N GLU A 295 11.79 -17.38 20.59
CA GLU A 295 11.95 -17.31 22.05
C GLU A 295 12.61 -15.98 22.49
N GLY A 296 12.11 -15.40 23.58
CA GLY A 296 12.59 -14.09 24.07
C GLY A 296 12.01 -12.88 23.33
N SER A 297 11.07 -13.08 22.40
CA SER A 297 10.33 -11.98 21.77
C SER A 297 9.51 -11.20 22.78
N LEU A 298 9.40 -9.88 22.59
CA LEU A 298 8.50 -9.04 23.37
C LEU A 298 7.04 -9.51 23.21
N ASP A 299 6.21 -9.27 24.21
CA ASP A 299 4.77 -9.50 24.17
C ASP A 299 4.04 -8.26 24.72
N PRO A 300 3.90 -7.20 23.90
CA PRO A 300 3.29 -5.94 24.34
C PRO A 300 1.85 -6.15 24.79
N GLU A 301 1.48 -5.55 25.92
CA GLU A 301 0.11 -5.57 26.42
C GLU A 301 -0.83 -4.91 25.40
N ARG A 302 -1.93 -5.58 25.10
CA ARG A 302 -2.88 -5.16 24.08
C ARG A 302 -4.29 -5.61 24.41
N ARG A 303 -5.27 -4.82 24.01
CA ARG A 303 -6.69 -5.07 24.21
C ARG A 303 -7.43 -5.15 22.88
N PRO A 304 -8.52 -5.93 22.77
CA PRO A 304 -9.28 -6.00 21.53
C PRO A 304 -9.90 -4.64 21.21
N LEU A 305 -9.88 -4.28 19.93
CA LEU A 305 -10.56 -3.10 19.41
C LEU A 305 -12.08 -3.32 19.52
N THR A 306 -12.70 -2.74 20.54
CA THR A 306 -14.15 -2.91 20.76
C THR A 306 -14.98 -2.09 19.77
N ALA A 307 -16.23 -2.52 19.53
CA ALA A 307 -17.16 -1.88 18.61
C ALA A 307 -17.44 -0.40 18.95
N SER A 308 -17.31 0.01 20.22
CA SER A 308 -17.48 1.40 20.68
C SER A 308 -16.39 2.34 20.13
N THR A 309 -15.17 1.83 19.97
CA THR A 309 -14.05 2.50 19.27
C THR A 309 -14.14 2.41 17.75
N ALA A 310 -15.16 1.71 17.22
CA ALA A 310 -15.26 1.29 15.82
C ALA A 310 -16.52 1.85 15.11
N ALA A 311 -16.93 3.07 15.44
CA ALA A 311 -18.03 3.76 14.75
C ALA A 311 -17.67 4.06 13.28
N ALA A 312 -17.61 3.02 12.45
CA ALA A 312 -17.45 3.06 11.01
C ALA A 312 -17.81 1.73 10.30
N GLU A 313 -18.50 0.77 10.93
CA GLU A 313 -19.03 -0.37 10.19
C GLU A 313 -20.52 -0.22 9.83
N PRO A 314 -20.89 -0.31 8.54
CA PRO A 314 -22.25 -0.53 8.14
C PRO A 314 -22.62 -1.98 8.45
N GLY A 315 -23.61 -2.18 9.32
CA GLY A 315 -24.28 -3.48 9.41
C GLY A 315 -24.87 -3.86 8.05
N PRO A 316 -24.96 -5.16 7.72
CA PRO A 316 -25.69 -5.58 6.53
C PRO A 316 -27.14 -5.11 6.69
N GLU A 317 -27.66 -4.42 5.67
CA GLU A 317 -29.10 -4.22 5.54
C GLU A 317 -29.75 -5.61 5.65
N ARG A 318 -30.48 -5.84 6.75
CA ARG A 318 -31.35 -7.00 6.85
C ARG A 318 -32.40 -6.83 5.75
N GLU A 319 -32.30 -7.62 4.69
CA GLU A 319 -33.43 -7.84 3.79
C GLU A 319 -34.65 -8.24 4.66
N PRO A 320 -35.82 -7.60 4.47
CA PRO A 320 -37.02 -8.04 5.14
C PRO A 320 -37.31 -9.46 4.68
N ALA A 321 -37.38 -10.37 5.65
CA ALA A 321 -37.77 -11.76 5.43
C ALA A 321 -39.07 -11.80 4.62
N ALA A 322 -38.99 -12.26 3.38
CA ALA A 322 -40.15 -12.64 2.61
C ALA A 322 -40.78 -13.85 3.31
N GLY A 323 -41.83 -13.58 4.09
CA GLY A 323 -42.68 -14.59 4.66
C GLY A 323 -43.34 -15.40 3.55
N LEU A 324 -43.06 -16.70 3.53
CA LEU A 324 -43.87 -17.71 2.86
C LEU A 324 -44.23 -18.74 3.94
N GLU A 325 -45.45 -18.61 4.46
CA GLU A 325 -46.24 -19.70 5.03
C GLU A 325 -47.49 -19.83 4.14
N PRO A 326 -48.17 -20.99 4.18
CA PRO A 326 -47.80 -22.25 3.56
C PRO A 326 -48.60 -22.51 2.27
#